data_AF-A0A7D5YE84-F1
#
_entry.id   AF-A0A7D5YE84-F1
#
_cell.length_a   1.000
_cell.length_b   1.000
_cell.length_c   1.000
_cell.angle_alpha   90.00
_cell.angle_beta   90.00
_cell.angle_gamma   90.00
#
_symmetry.space_group_name_H-M   'P 1'
#
loop_
_entity.id
_entity.type
_entity.pdbx_description
1 polymer ?
#
loop_
_entity_poly.entity_id
_entity_poly.type
_entity_poly.pdbx_seq_one_letter_code
_entity_poly.pdbx_strand_id
1 'polypeptide(L)'
;MTEEPFTVRPELLREVAGALGDLAYRLGHGLAGVPGLAVPAPGWRSAEALAGLESATFAWCGALGARIAAAADGLTAAAEGYQAADERAAHRLTALPR
;
A
#
# COMPACT_ATOMS: atom_id res chain seq x y z
N MET A 1 0.64 -33.53 -8.96
CA MET A 1 0.49 -32.63 -7.80
C MET A 1 -0.96 -32.20 -7.76
N THR A 2 -1.72 -32.67 -6.79
CA THR A 2 -3.06 -32.15 -6.52
C THR A 2 -2.88 -30.89 -5.70
N GLU A 3 -3.22 -29.74 -6.29
CA GLU A 3 -3.24 -28.46 -5.57
C GLU A 3 -4.29 -28.54 -4.46
N GLU A 4 -3.87 -28.26 -3.23
CA GLU A 4 -4.76 -28.23 -2.08
C GLU A 4 -5.65 -26.98 -2.19
N PRO A 5 -6.98 -27.09 -1.99
CA PRO A 5 -7.88 -25.95 -2.12
C PRO A 5 -7.53 -24.84 -1.12
N PHE A 6 -7.16 -23.67 -1.63
CA PHE A 6 -6.86 -22.51 -0.81
C PHE A 6 -8.14 -21.70 -0.54
N THR A 7 -8.49 -21.51 0.73
CA THR A 7 -9.62 -20.65 1.13
C THR A 7 -9.14 -19.20 1.25
N VAL A 8 -9.67 -18.34 0.37
CA VAL A 8 -9.39 -16.90 0.44
C VAL A 8 -10.39 -16.24 1.38
N ARG A 9 -9.92 -15.27 2.18
CA ARG A 9 -10.74 -14.42 3.04
C ARG A 9 -10.73 -12.98 2.50
N PRO A 10 -11.70 -12.58 1.66
CA PRO A 10 -11.74 -11.24 1.08
C PRO A 10 -11.71 -10.10 2.11
N GLU A 11 -12.27 -10.32 3.30
CA GLU A 11 -12.31 -9.35 4.40
C GLU A 11 -10.90 -9.07 4.92
N LEU A 12 -10.07 -10.12 5.03
CA LEU A 12 -8.67 -9.97 5.44
C LEU A 12 -7.87 -9.23 4.37
N LEU A 13 -8.14 -9.49 3.09
CA LEU A 13 -7.49 -8.76 1.99
C LEU A 13 -7.82 -7.26 2.06
N ARG A 14 -9.08 -6.90 2.32
CA ARG A 14 -9.50 -5.49 2.48
C ARG A 14 -8.89 -4.85 3.72
N GLU A 15 -8.82 -5.56 4.85
CA GLU A 15 -8.19 -5.08 6.08
C GLU A 15 -6.70 -4.78 5.86
N VAL A 16 -5.97 -5.72 5.27
CA VAL A 16 -4.55 -5.55 4.96
C VAL A 16 -4.34 -4.44 3.93
N ALA A 17 -5.18 -4.36 2.89
CA ALA A 17 -5.14 -3.28 1.91
C ALA A 17 -5.30 -1.90 2.59
N GLY A 18 -6.27 -1.75 3.50
CA GLY A 18 -6.46 -0.52 4.27
C GLY A 18 -5.22 -0.15 5.10
N ALA A 19 -4.68 -1.11 5.84
CA ALA A 19 -3.48 -0.89 6.66
C ALA A 19 -2.24 -0.52 5.82
N LEU A 20 -2.08 -1.13 4.64
CA LEU A 20 -1.02 -0.78 3.69
C LEU A 20 -1.26 0.61 3.08
N GLY A 21 -2.50 0.97 2.77
CA GLY A 21 -2.88 2.31 2.31
C GLY A 21 -2.51 3.40 3.32
N ASP A 22 -2.84 3.20 4.60
CA ASP A 22 -2.49 4.13 5.68
C ASP A 22 -0.97 4.27 5.85
N LEU A 23 -0.23 3.17 5.69
CA LEU A 23 1.23 3.18 5.76
C LEU A 23 1.84 3.88 4.54
N ALA A 24 1.32 3.63 3.34
CA ALA A 24 1.74 4.31 2.12
C ALA A 24 1.49 5.82 2.21
N TYR A 25 0.33 6.22 2.74
CA TYR A 25 -0.01 7.62 2.96
C TYR A 25 0.98 8.29 3.91
N ARG A 26 1.28 7.66 5.06
CA ARG A 26 2.27 8.17 6.01
C ARG A 26 3.68 8.25 5.43
N LEU A 27 4.11 7.31 4.59
CA LEU A 27 5.41 7.37 3.93
C LEU A 27 5.49 8.48 2.88
N GLY A 28 4.43 8.68 2.10
CA GLY A 28 4.39 9.71 1.06
C GLY A 28 4.21 11.13 1.59
N HIS A 29 3.44 11.29 2.66
CA HIS A 29 2.99 12.61 3.15
C HIS A 29 3.41 12.92 4.58
N GLY A 30 3.81 11.94 5.39
CA GLY A 30 4.13 12.14 6.81
C GLY A 30 5.41 12.95 7.06
N LEU A 31 6.23 13.15 6.02
CA LEU A 31 7.40 14.01 6.05
C LEU A 31 7.13 15.40 5.48
N ALA A 32 5.97 15.62 4.86
CA ALA A 32 5.58 16.93 4.36
C ALA A 32 5.39 17.89 5.54
N GLY A 33 6.15 18.98 5.55
CA GLY A 33 6.06 20.00 6.60
C GLY A 33 6.76 19.64 7.91
N VAL A 34 7.52 18.54 7.99
CA VAL A 34 8.39 18.24 9.14
C VAL A 34 9.62 19.16 9.08
N PRO A 35 9.78 20.14 9.98
CA PRO A 35 10.94 21.02 9.98
C PRO A 35 12.17 20.27 10.52
N GLY A 36 13.33 20.46 9.87
CA GLY A 36 14.62 20.24 10.53
C GLY A 36 15.22 18.83 10.47
N LEU A 37 15.14 18.11 9.34
CA LEU A 37 16.05 16.98 9.13
C LEU A 37 17.50 17.44 8.90
N ALA A 38 17.69 18.67 8.40
CA ALA A 38 18.95 19.39 8.43
C ALA A 38 18.80 20.71 9.22
N VAL A 39 19.75 20.99 10.13
CA VAL A 39 19.84 22.31 10.76
C VAL A 39 20.34 23.30 9.70
N PRO A 40 19.66 24.44 9.46
CA PRO A 40 20.12 25.43 8.52
C PRO A 40 21.37 26.12 9.10
N ALA A 41 22.53 25.56 8.79
CA ALA A 41 23.84 26.11 9.11
C ALA A 41 24.56 26.50 7.81
N PRO A 42 24.09 27.54 7.08
CA PRO A 42 24.60 27.90 5.74
C PRO A 42 26.09 28.25 5.70
N GLY A 43 26.73 28.50 6.84
CA GLY A 43 28.18 28.68 6.95
C GLY A 43 29.00 27.39 7.08
N TRP A 44 28.35 26.22 7.17
CA TRP A 44 29.02 24.94 7.40
C TRP A 44 29.27 24.22 6.08
N ARG A 45 30.46 23.65 5.91
CA ARG A 45 30.82 22.85 4.72
C ARG A 45 29.90 21.64 4.51
N SER A 46 29.20 21.19 5.55
CA SER A 46 28.28 20.04 5.49
C SER A 46 26.85 20.39 5.09
N ALA A 47 26.49 21.68 4.97
CA ALA A 47 25.10 22.10 4.77
C ALA A 47 24.50 21.53 3.47
N GLU A 48 25.24 21.58 2.36
CA GLU A 48 24.81 21.03 1.07
C GLU A 48 24.64 19.50 1.13
N ALA A 49 25.57 18.80 1.77
CA ALA A 49 25.50 17.35 1.93
C ALA A 49 24.27 16.92 2.76
N LEU A 50 23.93 17.69 3.79
CA LEU A 50 22.75 17.44 4.62
C LEU A 50 21.45 17.70 3.86
N ALA A 51 21.37 18.80 3.09
CA ALA A 51 20.22 19.08 2.24
C ALA A 51 20.02 18.00 1.16
N GLY A 52 21.11 17.50 0.58
CA GLY A 52 21.08 16.38 -0.37
C GLY A 52 20.59 15.08 0.28
N LEU A 53 21.04 14.77 1.49
CA LEU A 53 20.57 13.60 2.25
C LEU A 53 19.07 13.68 2.59
N GLU A 54 18.60 14.85 3.01
CA GLU A 54 17.19 15.10 3.31
C GLU A 54 16.32 14.88 2.06
N SER A 55 16.72 15.47 0.92
CA SER A 55 16.03 15.28 -0.36
C SER A 55 16.00 13.82 -0.80
N ALA A 56 17.14 13.11 -0.70
CA ALA A 56 17.22 11.69 -1.04
C ALA A 56 16.32 10.82 -0.15
N THR A 57 16.22 11.15 1.13
CA THR A 57 15.36 10.46 2.09
C THR A 57 13.88 10.64 1.73
N PHE A 58 13.45 11.88 1.41
CA PHE A 58 12.08 12.14 0.97
C PHE A 58 11.73 11.40 -0.32
N ALA A 59 12.63 11.42 -1.30
CA ALA A 59 12.43 10.70 -2.56
C ALA A 59 12.29 9.19 -2.33
N TRP A 60 13.13 8.62 -1.47
CA TRP A 60 13.06 7.19 -1.13
C TRP A 60 11.77 6.81 -0.40
N CYS A 61 11.35 7.60 0.59
CA CYS A 61 10.10 7.39 1.33
C CYS A 61 8.89 7.45 0.38
N GLY A 62 8.84 8.46 -0.50
CA GLY A 62 7.78 8.59 -1.50
C GLY A 62 7.73 7.39 -2.45
N ALA A 63 8.87 6.96 -2.97
CA ALA A 63 8.97 5.78 -3.84
C ALA A 63 8.60 4.47 -3.14
N LEU A 64 8.91 4.33 -1.85
CA LEU A 64 8.46 3.19 -1.05
C LEU A 64 6.94 3.24 -0.81
N GLY A 65 6.40 4.41 -0.44
CA GLY A 65 4.96 4.63 -0.27
C GLY A 65 4.18 4.27 -1.53
N ALA A 66 4.62 4.70 -2.70
CA ALA A 66 3.99 4.38 -3.98
C ALA A 66 3.92 2.87 -4.26
N ARG A 67 5.00 2.13 -3.96
CA ARG A 67 5.02 0.66 -4.12
C ARG A 67 4.05 -0.04 -3.16
N ILE A 68 3.94 0.45 -1.94
CA ILE A 68 3.02 -0.09 -0.93
C ILE A 68 1.57 0.21 -1.29
N ALA A 69 1.27 1.41 -1.79
CA ALA A 69 -0.05 1.75 -2.32
C ALA A 69 -0.45 0.82 -3.48
N ALA A 70 0.45 0.57 -4.44
CA ALA A 70 0.19 -0.35 -5.54
C ALA A 70 -0.10 -1.79 -5.04
N ALA A 71 0.55 -2.23 -3.96
CA ALA A 71 0.25 -3.52 -3.34
C ALA A 71 -1.14 -3.53 -2.68
N ALA A 72 -1.52 -2.45 -1.98
CA ALA A 72 -2.85 -2.29 -1.39
C ALA A 72 -3.96 -2.32 -2.47
N ASP A 73 -3.74 -1.64 -3.60
CA ASP A 73 -4.67 -1.65 -4.74
C ASP A 73 -4.82 -3.07 -5.31
N GLY A 74 -3.72 -3.81 -5.43
CA GLY A 74 -3.74 -5.21 -5.87
C GLY A 74 -4.54 -6.12 -4.94
N LEU A 75 -4.42 -5.94 -3.62
CA LEU A 75 -5.20 -6.70 -2.63
C LEU A 75 -6.69 -6.35 -2.69
N THR A 76 -7.01 -5.07 -2.88
CA THR A 76 -8.39 -4.59 -3.03
C THR A 76 -9.03 -5.22 -4.26
N ALA A 77 -8.35 -5.15 -5.42
CA ALA A 77 -8.82 -5.75 -6.66
C ALA A 77 -8.99 -7.28 -6.54
N ALA A 78 -8.09 -7.96 -5.82
CA ALA A 78 -8.23 -9.39 -5.56
C ALA A 78 -9.49 -9.69 -4.72
N ALA A 79 -9.72 -8.94 -3.63
CA ALA A 79 -10.89 -9.11 -2.78
C ALA A 79 -12.20 -8.93 -3.56
N GLU A 80 -12.27 -7.91 -4.42
CA GLU A 80 -13.41 -7.66 -5.31
C GLU A 80 -13.59 -8.79 -6.32
N GLY A 81 -12.50 -9.29 -6.90
CA GLY A 81 -12.52 -10.40 -7.85
C GLY A 81 -13.09 -11.69 -7.24
N TYR A 82 -12.69 -12.03 -6.01
CA TYR A 82 -13.21 -13.18 -5.29
C TYR A 82 -14.68 -13.02 -4.93
N GLN A 83 -15.08 -11.85 -4.42
CA GLN A 83 -16.48 -11.55 -4.10
C GLN A 83 -17.38 -11.70 -5.34
N ALA A 84 -16.97 -11.11 -6.47
CA ALA A 84 -17.73 -11.19 -7.70
C ALA A 84 -17.81 -12.63 -8.25
N ALA A 85 -16.79 -13.46 -8.03
CA ALA A 85 -16.83 -14.87 -8.38
C ALA A 85 -17.82 -15.67 -7.52
N ASP A 86 -17.83 -15.40 -6.22
CA ASP A 86 -18.75 -16.04 -5.27
C ASP A 86 -20.21 -15.66 -5.57
N GLU A 87 -20.49 -14.38 -5.83
CA GLU A 87 -21.81 -13.90 -6.23
C GLU A 87 -22.32 -14.57 -7.52
N ARG A 88 -21.44 -14.76 -8.52
CA ARG A 88 -21.79 -15.50 -9.75
C ARG A 88 -22.10 -16.96 -9.45
N ALA A 89 -21.33 -17.60 -8.57
CA ALA A 89 -21.56 -18.99 -8.19
C ALA A 89 -22.89 -19.15 -7.43
N ALA A 90 -23.15 -18.28 -6.46
CA ALA A 90 -24.41 -18.22 -5.72
C ALA A 90 -25.61 -18.03 -6.65
N HIS A 91 -25.52 -17.08 -7.60
CA HIS A 91 -26.59 -16.83 -8.57
C HIS A 91 -26.89 -18.08 -9.41
N ARG A 92 -25.85 -18.77 -9.92
CA ARG A 92 -26.01 -20.01 -10.69
C ARG A 92 -26.66 -21.12 -9.86
N LEU A 93 -26.30 -21.25 -8.59
CA LEU A 93 -26.88 -22.25 -7.69
C LEU A 93 -28.37 -21.96 -7.42
N THR A 94 -28.74 -20.70 -7.21
CA THR A 94 -30.16 -20.33 -7.00
C THR A 94 -31.04 -20.52 -8.23
N ALA A 95 -30.46 -20.54 -9.43
CA ALA A 95 -31.17 -20.75 -10.69
C ALA A 95 -31.45 -22.23 -11.00
N LEU A 96 -30.87 -23.18 -10.25
CA LEU A 96 -31.10 -24.60 -10.45
C LEU A 96 -32.39 -25.07 -9.75
N PRO A 97 -33.22 -25.91 -10.40
CA PRO A 97 -34.37 -26.52 -9.75
C PRO A 97 -33.91 -27.47 -8.62
N ARG A 98 -34.68 -27.48 -7.52
CA ARG A 98 -34.40 -28.28 -6.31
C ARG A 98 -34.67 -29.76 -6.51
#